data_AF-K4KFN6-F1
#
_entry.id   AF-K4KFN6-F1
#
_cell.length_a   1.000
_cell.length_b   1.000
_cell.length_c   1.000
_cell.angle_alpha   90.00
_cell.angle_beta   90.00
_cell.angle_gamma   90.00
#
_symmetry.space_group_name_H-M   'P 1'
#
loop_
_entity.id
_entity.type
_entity.pdbx_description
1 polymer ?
#
loop_
_entity_poly.entity_id
_entity_poly.type
_entity_poly.pdbx_seq_one_letter_code
_entity_poly.pdbx_strand_id
1 'polypeptide(L)'
;MTKCFVGLKMTNSGIRIVGVDHSWQYPAITEYHAFKKVRELCPARNGVVYFAFPWATLIDRIDKGAKDKDELLEELYSFKEELAKFDVVISVCQHIRMLKHLYLFKDVGITTVFWSHATISSLSPAVDEGVDILPFPLYPTQVAYETPAWEEKKYLFSFVGARANKWYLTESRNIIIDCLSDSKGGLVIGRDSWHYNNVVYKTQIKGEEQTKEEIEQEKNRSEEYLQVMLDTKYALCPSGSGPNSIRLWECVEMGVVPVILADDYKVPGDISLWKSAAFFIGEDKASIEQLPETLAKSDSKDLYEDKLNALRLLKFKYGRSSFITDIISFVLEIPAPLGDSAYALLASKVTGRSAADLHFMLISLVSYYFNHSQPIEQGLGVLTRMGFSLPDGVYDLETLTNYLKSNENSEVLS
;
A
#
# COMPACT_ATOMS: atom_id res chain seq x y z
N MET A 1 18.28 -19.86 -24.08
CA MET A 1 19.58 -19.82 -23.39
C MET A 1 19.84 -18.37 -22.95
N THR A 2 18.99 -17.87 -22.05
CA THR A 2 19.11 -16.54 -21.42
C THR A 2 18.53 -16.65 -20.00
N LYS A 3 19.18 -17.49 -19.19
CA LYS A 3 19.03 -17.48 -17.73
C LYS A 3 20.07 -16.49 -17.18
N CYS A 4 19.79 -15.92 -16.02
CA CYS A 4 20.58 -14.95 -15.25
C CYS A 4 20.44 -13.47 -15.65
N PHE A 5 19.71 -12.71 -14.83
CA PHE A 5 20.14 -11.34 -14.53
C PHE A 5 21.35 -11.41 -13.59
N VAL A 6 22.55 -11.57 -14.16
CA VAL A 6 23.77 -11.06 -13.51
C VAL A 6 23.89 -9.59 -13.92
N GLY A 7 23.61 -8.68 -12.99
CA GLY A 7 24.04 -7.29 -13.08
C GLY A 7 23.18 -6.37 -13.95
N LEU A 8 22.13 -5.80 -13.36
CA LEU A 8 22.00 -4.35 -13.50
C LEU A 8 23.07 -3.74 -12.59
N LYS A 9 24.05 -3.03 -13.18
CA LYS A 9 24.96 -2.19 -12.42
C LYS A 9 24.13 -1.20 -11.61
N MET A 10 23.97 -1.52 -10.34
CA MET A 10 23.44 -0.62 -9.33
C MET A 10 24.28 0.66 -9.37
N THR A 11 23.63 1.82 -9.37
CA THR A 11 24.22 2.96 -8.69
C THR A 11 24.53 2.49 -7.26
N ASN A 12 25.75 2.73 -6.76
CA ASN A 12 26.35 2.10 -5.57
C ASN A 12 25.58 2.28 -4.21
N SER A 13 24.27 2.57 -4.18
CA SER A 13 23.52 2.97 -2.98
C SER A 13 22.10 2.40 -2.80
N GLY A 14 21.62 1.48 -3.65
CA GLY A 14 20.29 0.84 -3.52
C GLY A 14 20.32 -0.59 -2.95
N ILE A 15 19.19 -1.08 -2.44
CA ILE A 15 19.05 -2.49 -2.02
C ILE A 15 19.34 -3.46 -3.18
N ARG A 16 19.93 -4.61 -2.89
CA ARG A 16 20.11 -5.66 -3.89
C ARG A 16 18.74 -6.23 -4.27
N ILE A 17 18.49 -6.39 -5.57
CA ILE A 17 17.25 -6.96 -6.10
C ILE A 17 17.58 -8.18 -6.94
N VAL A 18 16.83 -9.26 -6.74
CA VAL A 18 16.87 -10.51 -7.52
C VAL A 18 15.43 -10.85 -7.93
N GLY A 19 15.22 -11.50 -9.07
CA GLY A 19 13.90 -11.94 -9.49
C GLY A 19 13.67 -11.84 -10.99
N VAL A 20 12.39 -11.73 -11.37
CA VAL A 20 11.93 -11.68 -12.76
C VAL A 20 11.18 -10.39 -13.03
N ASP A 21 11.17 -9.93 -14.30
CA ASP A 21 10.44 -8.72 -14.71
C ASP A 21 9.42 -9.04 -15.82
N HIS A 22 8.66 -10.10 -15.62
CA HIS A 22 7.57 -10.50 -16.51
C HIS A 22 6.47 -11.21 -15.71
N SER A 23 5.37 -11.52 -16.39
CA SER A 23 4.22 -12.25 -15.81
C SER A 23 3.54 -11.53 -14.64
N TRP A 24 3.74 -10.23 -14.48
CA TRP A 24 3.02 -9.40 -13.52
C TRP A 24 1.53 -9.29 -13.90
N GLN A 25 0.62 -9.35 -12.91
CA GLN A 25 -0.80 -9.11 -13.15
C GLN A 25 -1.10 -7.62 -13.40
N TYR A 26 -2.13 -7.35 -14.20
CA TYR A 26 -2.70 -6.02 -14.45
C TYR A 26 -4.24 -6.06 -14.31
N PRO A 27 -4.96 -4.98 -13.95
CA PRO A 27 -4.46 -3.68 -13.49
C PRO A 27 -4.00 -3.65 -12.04
N ALA A 28 -4.30 -4.69 -11.26
CA ALA A 28 -3.81 -4.84 -9.88
C ALA A 28 -2.31 -5.18 -9.90
N ILE A 29 -1.47 -4.13 -9.98
CA ILE A 29 -0.02 -4.21 -10.15
C ILE A 29 0.75 -4.03 -8.82
N THR A 30 0.22 -4.47 -7.67
CA THR A 30 0.84 -4.21 -6.35
C THR A 30 2.27 -4.72 -6.27
N GLU A 31 2.51 -5.97 -6.68
CA GLU A 31 3.84 -6.62 -6.65
C GLU A 31 4.83 -5.89 -7.57
N TYR A 32 4.39 -5.57 -8.80
CA TYR A 32 5.20 -4.85 -9.78
C TYR A 32 5.49 -3.41 -9.35
N HIS A 33 4.51 -2.72 -8.79
CA HIS A 33 4.67 -1.34 -8.32
C HIS A 33 5.59 -1.27 -7.10
N ALA A 34 5.50 -2.24 -6.18
CA ALA A 34 6.44 -2.38 -5.08
C ALA A 34 7.87 -2.61 -5.60
N PHE A 35 8.07 -3.52 -6.55
CA PHE A 35 9.39 -3.73 -7.18
C PHE A 35 9.97 -2.42 -7.75
N LYS A 36 9.19 -1.66 -8.52
CA LYS A 36 9.64 -0.37 -9.06
C LYS A 36 10.06 0.61 -7.96
N LYS A 37 9.27 0.68 -6.87
CA LYS A 37 9.50 1.60 -5.76
C LYS A 37 10.67 1.17 -4.87
N VAL A 38 10.87 -0.12 -4.69
CA VAL A 38 12.06 -0.66 -4.02
C VAL A 38 13.32 -0.28 -4.79
N ARG A 39 13.33 -0.47 -6.11
CA ARG A 39 14.45 -0.07 -6.97
C ARG A 39 14.76 1.42 -6.89
N GLU A 40 13.74 2.25 -6.74
CA GLU A 40 13.87 3.71 -6.72
C GLU A 40 14.29 4.26 -5.35
N LEU A 41 13.70 3.75 -4.27
CA LEU A 41 13.71 4.40 -2.96
C LEU A 41 14.43 3.59 -1.87
N CYS A 42 14.50 2.26 -1.98
CA CYS A 42 14.97 1.43 -0.87
C CYS A 42 16.52 1.47 -0.73
N PRO A 43 17.05 1.75 0.47
CA PRO A 43 18.48 1.86 0.70
C PRO A 43 19.19 0.50 0.67
N ALA A 44 20.48 0.52 0.31
CA ALA A 44 21.34 -0.65 0.39
C ALA A 44 21.48 -1.15 1.84
N ARG A 45 21.54 -2.47 2.00
CA ARG A 45 21.76 -3.09 3.29
C ARG A 45 22.49 -4.42 3.15
N ASN A 46 23.62 -4.56 3.86
CA ASN A 46 24.39 -5.80 3.87
C ASN A 46 23.53 -6.94 4.43
N GLY A 47 23.59 -8.10 3.78
CA GLY A 47 22.79 -9.28 4.16
C GLY A 47 21.32 -9.22 3.73
N VAL A 48 20.87 -8.16 3.06
CA VAL A 48 19.44 -8.00 2.67
C VAL A 48 19.28 -7.98 1.15
N VAL A 49 18.27 -8.71 0.67
CA VAL A 49 17.85 -8.71 -0.73
C VAL A 49 16.33 -8.55 -0.84
N TYR A 50 15.88 -7.86 -1.88
CA TYR A 50 14.49 -7.87 -2.30
C TYR A 50 14.31 -8.85 -3.46
N PHE A 51 13.41 -9.83 -3.29
CA PHE A 51 13.03 -10.78 -4.32
C PHE A 51 11.77 -10.32 -5.05
N ALA A 52 11.92 -9.84 -6.28
CA ALA A 52 10.84 -9.39 -7.15
C ALA A 52 10.26 -10.58 -7.93
N PHE A 53 9.11 -11.08 -7.52
CA PHE A 53 8.51 -12.27 -8.16
C PHE A 53 6.98 -12.15 -8.28
N PRO A 54 6.36 -12.59 -9.40
CA PRO A 54 4.93 -12.46 -9.67
C PRO A 54 4.13 -13.55 -8.95
N TRP A 55 4.10 -13.49 -7.61
CA TRP A 55 3.46 -14.50 -6.76
C TRP A 55 1.98 -14.67 -7.10
N ALA A 56 1.25 -13.58 -7.35
CA ALA A 56 -0.16 -13.68 -7.68
C ALA A 56 -0.41 -14.47 -8.96
N THR A 57 0.42 -14.27 -10.00
CA THR A 57 0.32 -15.05 -11.23
C THR A 57 0.67 -16.52 -11.01
N LEU A 58 1.76 -16.81 -10.29
CA LEU A 58 2.13 -18.20 -9.99
C LEU A 58 1.03 -18.92 -9.21
N ILE A 59 0.51 -18.30 -8.16
CA ILE A 59 -0.53 -18.89 -7.31
C ILE A 59 -1.81 -19.15 -8.11
N ASP A 60 -2.28 -18.18 -8.92
CA ASP A 60 -3.45 -18.35 -9.77
C ASP A 60 -3.28 -19.52 -10.76
N ARG A 61 -2.08 -19.66 -11.36
CA ARG A 61 -1.76 -20.76 -12.28
C ARG A 61 -1.77 -22.12 -11.58
N ILE A 62 -1.19 -22.21 -10.38
CA ILE A 62 -1.22 -23.44 -9.57
C ILE A 62 -2.66 -23.81 -9.23
N ASP A 63 -3.44 -22.84 -8.73
CA ASP A 63 -4.80 -23.08 -8.24
C ASP A 63 -5.79 -23.47 -9.34
N LYS A 64 -5.52 -23.06 -10.58
CA LYS A 64 -6.32 -23.42 -11.76
C LYS A 64 -5.77 -24.62 -12.52
N GLY A 65 -4.63 -25.17 -12.11
CA GLY A 65 -3.96 -26.24 -12.84
C GLY A 65 -3.57 -25.82 -14.26
N ALA A 66 -3.13 -24.58 -14.45
CA ALA A 66 -2.69 -24.07 -15.74
C ALA A 66 -1.50 -24.89 -16.27
N LYS A 67 -1.45 -25.08 -17.60
CA LYS A 67 -0.43 -25.92 -18.26
C LYS A 67 0.98 -25.33 -18.17
N ASP A 68 1.08 -24.01 -18.05
CA ASP A 68 2.31 -23.21 -18.00
C ASP A 68 2.71 -22.82 -16.56
N LYS A 69 2.11 -23.45 -15.54
CA LYS A 69 2.48 -23.21 -14.14
C LYS A 69 3.92 -23.67 -13.85
N ASP A 70 4.36 -24.74 -14.52
CA ASP A 70 5.65 -25.38 -14.25
C ASP A 70 6.81 -24.48 -14.68
N GLU A 71 6.64 -23.64 -15.71
CA GLU A 71 7.65 -22.69 -16.17
C GLU A 71 8.02 -21.66 -15.09
N LEU A 72 7.01 -20.99 -14.50
CA LEU A 72 7.24 -20.03 -13.41
C LEU A 72 7.70 -20.72 -12.13
N LEU A 73 7.28 -21.96 -11.90
CA LEU A 73 7.70 -22.74 -10.73
C LEU A 73 9.17 -23.14 -10.83
N GLU A 74 9.64 -23.59 -12.01
CA GLU A 74 11.05 -23.86 -12.27
C GLU A 74 11.91 -22.60 -12.14
N GLU A 75 11.41 -21.46 -12.63
CA GLU A 75 12.10 -20.19 -12.51
C GLU A 75 12.20 -19.74 -11.05
N LEU A 76 11.14 -19.87 -10.26
CA LEU A 76 11.16 -19.64 -8.81
C LEU A 76 12.29 -20.45 -8.14
N TYR A 77 12.31 -21.76 -8.36
CA TYR A 77 13.30 -22.64 -7.70
C TYR A 77 14.73 -22.40 -8.19
N SER A 78 14.91 -21.83 -9.38
CA SER A 78 16.25 -21.47 -9.88
C SER A 78 16.94 -20.38 -9.04
N PHE A 79 16.19 -19.60 -8.26
CA PHE A 79 16.74 -18.56 -7.39
C PHE A 79 17.16 -19.05 -6.01
N LYS A 80 16.82 -20.28 -5.61
CA LYS A 80 17.05 -20.80 -4.25
C LYS A 80 18.51 -20.66 -3.79
N GLU A 81 19.47 -21.01 -4.62
CA GLU A 81 20.91 -20.89 -4.28
C GLU A 81 21.39 -19.43 -4.21
N GLU A 82 20.80 -18.53 -4.99
CA GLU A 82 21.15 -17.11 -4.95
C GLU A 82 20.57 -16.43 -3.71
N LEU A 83 19.31 -16.74 -3.36
CA LEU A 83 18.64 -16.17 -2.19
C LEU A 83 19.25 -16.66 -0.88
N ALA A 84 19.75 -17.89 -0.82
CA ALA A 84 20.43 -18.44 0.35
C ALA A 84 21.73 -17.69 0.76
N LYS A 85 22.21 -16.73 -0.06
CA LYS A 85 23.38 -15.89 0.25
C LYS A 85 23.05 -14.69 1.13
N PHE A 86 21.78 -14.47 1.44
CA PHE A 86 21.30 -13.32 2.20
C PHE A 86 20.66 -13.77 3.51
N ASP A 87 20.88 -12.99 4.56
CA ASP A 87 20.28 -13.22 5.89
C ASP A 87 18.80 -12.85 5.89
N VAL A 88 18.42 -11.86 5.08
CA VAL A 88 17.06 -11.34 4.97
C VAL A 88 16.65 -11.28 3.51
N VAL A 89 15.57 -12.00 3.18
CA VAL A 89 14.99 -12.07 1.84
C VAL A 89 13.57 -11.57 1.90
N ILE A 90 13.36 -10.36 1.37
CA ILE A 90 12.09 -9.63 1.41
C ILE A 90 11.34 -9.87 0.10
N SER A 91 10.03 -10.15 0.15
CA SER A 91 9.18 -10.12 -1.04
C SER A 91 7.81 -9.51 -0.74
N VAL A 92 7.11 -9.07 -1.78
CA VAL A 92 5.73 -8.56 -1.69
C VAL A 92 4.80 -9.55 -2.38
N CYS A 93 3.71 -9.91 -1.73
CA CYS A 93 2.67 -10.75 -2.32
C CYS A 93 1.31 -10.04 -2.24
N GLN A 94 0.58 -10.00 -3.35
CA GLN A 94 -0.77 -9.43 -3.38
C GLN A 94 -1.87 -10.49 -3.36
N HIS A 95 -1.53 -11.77 -3.46
CA HIS A 95 -2.55 -12.81 -3.63
C HIS A 95 -3.26 -13.16 -2.31
N ILE A 96 -4.58 -13.20 -2.33
CA ILE A 96 -5.44 -13.54 -1.17
C ILE A 96 -5.16 -14.92 -0.56
N ARG A 97 -4.63 -15.86 -1.36
CA ARG A 97 -4.35 -17.25 -0.94
C ARG A 97 -2.87 -17.49 -0.60
N MET A 98 -2.10 -16.44 -0.32
CA MET A 98 -0.67 -16.54 0.02
C MET A 98 -0.42 -17.58 1.12
N LEU A 99 -1.16 -17.55 2.23
CA LEU A 99 -1.00 -18.51 3.34
C LEU A 99 -1.14 -19.97 2.91
N LYS A 100 -2.06 -20.29 1.99
CA LYS A 100 -2.22 -21.66 1.47
C LYS A 100 -0.97 -22.13 0.70
N HIS A 101 -0.22 -21.18 0.15
CA HIS A 101 0.98 -21.40 -0.66
C HIS A 101 2.26 -20.96 0.07
N LEU A 102 2.21 -20.76 1.38
CA LEU A 102 3.33 -20.27 2.18
C LEU A 102 4.57 -21.18 2.07
N TYR A 103 4.36 -22.47 1.80
CA TYR A 103 5.43 -23.42 1.53
C TYR A 103 6.36 -22.99 0.39
N LEU A 104 5.84 -22.37 -0.68
CA LEU A 104 6.67 -21.89 -1.81
C LEU A 104 7.67 -20.81 -1.37
N PHE A 105 7.23 -19.92 -0.47
CA PHE A 105 8.05 -18.84 0.07
C PHE A 105 9.17 -19.42 0.94
N LYS A 106 8.84 -20.38 1.82
CA LYS A 106 9.83 -21.09 2.65
C LYS A 106 10.85 -21.84 1.81
N ASP A 107 10.37 -22.59 0.82
CA ASP A 107 11.21 -23.51 0.05
C ASP A 107 12.29 -22.77 -0.74
N VAL A 108 12.01 -21.54 -1.18
CA VAL A 108 12.97 -20.67 -1.88
C VAL A 108 13.80 -19.79 -0.94
N GLY A 109 13.48 -19.75 0.36
CA GLY A 109 14.22 -19.02 1.38
C GLY A 109 13.76 -17.59 1.64
N ILE A 110 12.50 -17.25 1.36
CA ILE A 110 11.92 -15.96 1.78
C ILE A 110 11.86 -15.91 3.30
N THR A 111 12.40 -14.86 3.91
CA THR A 111 12.35 -14.66 5.36
C THR A 111 11.22 -13.73 5.77
N THR A 112 10.85 -12.79 4.89
CA THR A 112 9.84 -11.76 5.19
C THR A 112 8.97 -11.49 3.97
N VAL A 113 7.65 -11.62 4.14
CA VAL A 113 6.67 -11.28 3.12
C VAL A 113 5.79 -10.10 3.57
N PHE A 114 5.80 -9.04 2.77
CA PHE A 114 4.85 -7.96 2.86
C PHE A 114 3.58 -8.36 2.09
N TRP A 115 2.51 -8.63 2.81
CA TRP A 115 1.30 -9.23 2.27
C TRP A 115 0.11 -8.28 2.32
N SER A 116 -0.50 -8.05 1.16
CA SER A 116 -1.63 -7.12 1.05
C SER A 116 -2.91 -7.59 1.73
N HIS A 117 -3.04 -8.87 2.06
CA HIS A 117 -4.23 -9.44 2.69
C HIS A 117 -3.98 -9.94 4.11
N ALA A 118 -2.96 -9.41 4.78
CA ALA A 118 -2.70 -9.69 6.19
C ALA A 118 -3.93 -9.40 7.06
N THR A 119 -4.25 -10.37 7.91
CA THR A 119 -5.30 -10.30 8.92
C THR A 119 -4.73 -10.26 10.33
N ILE A 120 -5.50 -9.79 11.31
CA ILE A 120 -5.11 -9.86 12.73
C ILE A 120 -4.85 -11.32 13.11
N SER A 121 -5.70 -12.24 12.64
CA SER A 121 -5.54 -13.69 12.84
C SER A 121 -4.26 -14.27 12.22
N SER A 122 -3.86 -13.81 11.03
CA SER A 122 -2.67 -14.30 10.31
C SER A 122 -1.34 -13.94 10.97
N LEU A 123 -1.34 -12.91 11.82
CA LEU A 123 -0.16 -12.47 12.57
C LEU A 123 -0.05 -13.11 13.96
N SER A 124 -0.99 -14.00 14.30
CA SER A 124 -0.92 -14.74 15.56
C SER A 124 0.34 -15.61 15.61
N PRO A 125 1.04 -15.71 16.76
CA PRO A 125 2.15 -16.66 16.94
C PRO A 125 1.78 -18.12 16.65
N ALA A 126 0.48 -18.46 16.58
CA ALA A 126 0.01 -19.78 16.16
C ALA A 126 0.26 -20.07 14.66
N VAL A 127 0.57 -19.04 13.87
CA VAL A 127 0.93 -19.11 12.44
C VAL A 127 2.47 -19.08 12.29
N ASP A 128 3.21 -19.52 13.32
CA ASP A 128 4.68 -19.57 13.30
C ASP A 128 5.18 -20.61 12.30
N GLU A 129 5.60 -20.10 11.15
CA GLU A 129 5.90 -20.88 9.98
C GLU A 129 7.30 -20.55 9.39
N GLY A 130 8.12 -19.76 10.09
CA GLY A 130 9.48 -19.42 9.66
C GLY A 130 9.57 -18.35 8.56
N VAL A 131 8.47 -17.65 8.27
CA VAL A 131 8.42 -16.47 7.39
C VAL A 131 7.64 -15.37 8.12
N ASP A 132 8.26 -14.20 8.29
CA ASP A 132 7.58 -13.05 8.88
C ASP A 132 6.56 -12.48 7.90
N ILE A 133 5.32 -12.32 8.35
CA ILE A 133 4.25 -11.72 7.56
C ILE A 133 4.01 -10.30 8.06
N LEU A 134 4.11 -9.32 7.16
CA LEU A 134 3.87 -7.91 7.45
C LEU A 134 2.74 -7.37 6.59
N PRO A 135 1.84 -6.52 7.11
CA PRO A 135 0.76 -5.93 6.33
C PRO A 135 1.30 -5.00 5.22
N PHE A 136 0.62 -4.95 4.08
CA PHE A 136 1.03 -4.15 2.93
C PHE A 136 -0.16 -3.51 2.21
N PRO A 137 0.00 -2.34 1.55
CA PRO A 137 -1.05 -1.77 0.71
C PRO A 137 -1.40 -2.61 -0.52
N LEU A 138 -2.55 -2.31 -1.14
CA LEU A 138 -2.83 -2.67 -2.53
C LEU A 138 -2.57 -1.46 -3.43
N TYR A 139 -2.20 -1.71 -4.68
CA TYR A 139 -2.10 -0.63 -5.66
C TYR A 139 -3.50 -0.04 -5.99
N PRO A 140 -3.71 1.27 -5.81
CA PRO A 140 -4.97 1.89 -6.21
C PRO A 140 -5.05 1.91 -7.73
N THR A 141 -6.06 1.28 -8.32
CA THR A 141 -6.15 1.08 -9.78
C THR A 141 -6.79 2.27 -10.51
N GLN A 142 -7.93 2.74 -10.03
CA GLN A 142 -8.68 3.87 -10.57
C GLN A 142 -8.49 5.08 -9.68
N VAL A 143 -7.95 6.16 -10.25
CA VAL A 143 -7.63 7.38 -9.52
C VAL A 143 -7.97 8.58 -10.39
N ALA A 144 -8.75 9.49 -9.83
CA ALA A 144 -8.91 10.85 -10.32
C ALA A 144 -8.08 11.81 -9.44
N TYR A 145 -7.59 12.90 -10.02
CA TYR A 145 -6.77 13.89 -9.31
C TYR A 145 -7.54 15.15 -8.91
N GLU A 146 -8.87 15.10 -9.01
CA GLU A 146 -9.75 16.18 -8.59
C GLU A 146 -10.09 16.02 -7.11
N THR A 147 -10.14 17.14 -6.39
CA THR A 147 -10.50 17.18 -4.96
C THR A 147 -11.62 18.20 -4.74
N PRO A 148 -12.88 17.82 -5.03
CA PRO A 148 -14.03 18.70 -4.81
C PRO A 148 -14.14 19.15 -3.35
N ALA A 149 -14.60 20.38 -3.14
CA ALA A 149 -14.82 20.93 -1.80
C ALA A 149 -15.90 20.14 -1.03
N TRP A 150 -15.91 20.22 0.29
CA TRP A 150 -16.87 19.48 1.14
C TRP A 150 -18.33 19.77 0.76
N GLU A 151 -18.63 21.03 0.40
CA GLU A 151 -19.95 21.50 -0.02
C GLU A 151 -20.38 20.98 -1.39
N GLU A 152 -19.42 20.58 -2.24
CA GLU A 152 -19.66 20.09 -3.60
C GLU A 152 -19.99 18.58 -3.63
N LYS A 153 -19.70 17.87 -2.53
CA LYS A 153 -19.95 16.43 -2.41
C LYS A 153 -21.45 16.15 -2.32
N LYS A 154 -21.98 15.45 -3.34
CA LYS A 154 -23.41 15.12 -3.48
C LYS A 154 -23.85 14.01 -2.53
N TYR A 155 -22.98 13.03 -2.28
CA TYR A 155 -23.31 11.84 -1.50
C TYR A 155 -22.60 11.88 -0.15
N LEU A 156 -23.38 11.68 0.91
CA LEU A 156 -22.86 11.43 2.25
C LEU A 156 -21.99 10.16 2.21
N PHE A 157 -22.51 9.10 1.62
CA PHE A 157 -21.75 7.87 1.43
C PHE A 157 -22.04 7.20 0.10
N SER A 158 -21.12 6.35 -0.37
CA SER A 158 -21.39 5.52 -1.54
C SER A 158 -20.75 4.14 -1.50
N PHE A 159 -21.35 3.22 -2.26
CA PHE A 159 -20.79 1.91 -2.58
C PHE A 159 -21.08 1.56 -4.03
N VAL A 160 -20.04 1.24 -4.80
CA VAL A 160 -20.18 0.73 -6.18
C VAL A 160 -19.42 -0.57 -6.28
N GLY A 161 -20.10 -1.71 -6.29
CA GLY A 161 -19.40 -2.99 -6.20
C GLY A 161 -20.27 -4.22 -6.38
N ALA A 162 -19.59 -5.37 -6.52
CA ALA A 162 -20.25 -6.64 -6.72
C ALA A 162 -20.88 -7.19 -5.44
N ARG A 163 -22.01 -7.89 -5.58
CA ARG A 163 -22.57 -8.73 -4.50
C ARG A 163 -21.55 -9.78 -4.04
N ALA A 164 -21.62 -10.13 -2.75
CA ALA A 164 -20.80 -11.20 -2.21
C ALA A 164 -21.22 -12.54 -2.84
N ASN A 165 -20.23 -13.39 -3.08
CA ASN A 165 -20.44 -14.76 -3.53
C ASN A 165 -19.72 -15.72 -2.57
N LYS A 166 -19.80 -17.03 -2.81
CA LYS A 166 -19.21 -18.07 -1.95
C LYS A 166 -17.69 -17.94 -1.67
N TRP A 167 -16.98 -17.10 -2.41
CA TRP A 167 -15.54 -16.84 -2.24
C TRP A 167 -15.24 -15.59 -1.41
N TYR A 168 -16.27 -14.88 -0.95
CA TYR A 168 -16.14 -13.68 -0.13
C TYR A 168 -16.10 -14.05 1.35
N LEU A 169 -15.42 -13.23 2.15
CA LEU A 169 -15.23 -13.48 3.58
C LEU A 169 -16.54 -13.30 4.37
N THR A 170 -17.36 -12.32 3.99
CA THR A 170 -18.59 -11.94 4.69
C THR A 170 -19.71 -11.56 3.73
N GLU A 171 -20.93 -11.47 4.28
CA GLU A 171 -22.13 -11.00 3.58
C GLU A 171 -22.27 -9.47 3.56
N SER A 172 -21.27 -8.73 4.05
CA SER A 172 -21.30 -7.28 4.21
C SER A 172 -21.74 -6.53 2.95
N ARG A 173 -21.29 -6.97 1.76
CA ARG A 173 -21.69 -6.37 0.47
C ARG A 173 -23.16 -6.61 0.12
N ASN A 174 -23.67 -7.81 0.42
CA ASN A 174 -25.08 -8.12 0.19
C ASN A 174 -25.94 -7.27 1.12
N ILE A 175 -25.56 -7.17 2.40
CA ILE A 175 -26.24 -6.31 3.37
C ILE A 175 -26.21 -4.84 2.94
N ILE A 176 -25.06 -4.30 2.49
CA ILE A 176 -24.97 -2.92 1.99
C ILE A 176 -25.95 -2.70 0.83
N ILE A 177 -25.97 -3.60 -0.16
CA ILE A 177 -26.86 -3.47 -1.31
C ILE A 177 -28.33 -3.61 -0.90
N ASP A 178 -28.65 -4.56 -0.04
CA ASP A 178 -30.04 -4.86 0.33
C ASP A 178 -30.63 -3.84 1.31
N CYS A 179 -29.82 -3.32 2.23
CA CYS A 179 -30.29 -2.47 3.31
C CYS A 179 -30.06 -0.97 3.05
N LEU A 180 -29.05 -0.59 2.24
CA LEU A 180 -28.65 0.81 2.10
C LEU A 180 -29.01 1.44 0.74
N SER A 181 -29.56 0.69 -0.21
CA SER A 181 -29.89 1.22 -1.55
C SER A 181 -30.88 2.37 -1.55
N ASP A 182 -31.83 2.38 -0.61
CA ASP A 182 -32.85 3.43 -0.48
C ASP A 182 -32.47 4.49 0.58
N SER A 183 -31.24 4.45 1.09
CA SER A 183 -30.79 5.38 2.13
C SER A 183 -30.67 6.80 1.59
N LYS A 184 -31.34 7.75 2.26
CA LYS A 184 -31.28 9.17 1.90
C LYS A 184 -29.84 9.69 1.99
N GLY A 185 -29.37 10.33 0.92
CA GLY A 185 -28.03 10.91 0.83
C GLY A 185 -26.92 9.89 0.57
N GLY A 186 -27.24 8.59 0.48
CA GLY A 186 -26.33 7.55 0.03
C GLY A 186 -26.51 7.23 -1.46
N LEU A 187 -25.48 6.63 -2.07
CA LEU A 187 -25.58 6.00 -3.38
C LEU A 187 -25.02 4.58 -3.34
N VAL A 188 -25.84 3.59 -3.64
CA VAL A 188 -25.43 2.19 -3.70
C VAL A 188 -25.71 1.61 -5.09
N ILE A 189 -24.66 1.13 -5.76
CA ILE A 189 -24.72 0.50 -7.07
C ILE A 189 -24.19 -0.93 -6.93
N GLY A 190 -25.12 -1.89 -6.91
CA GLY A 190 -24.80 -3.32 -6.96
C GLY A 190 -24.43 -3.78 -8.37
N ARG A 191 -23.41 -4.62 -8.49
CA ARG A 191 -22.96 -5.26 -9.74
C ARG A 191 -22.92 -6.79 -9.59
N ASP A 192 -22.91 -7.50 -10.71
CA ASP A 192 -22.89 -8.97 -10.70
C ASP A 192 -21.50 -9.56 -10.51
N SER A 193 -20.45 -8.84 -10.92
CA SER A 193 -19.08 -9.34 -10.90
C SER A 193 -18.07 -8.26 -10.53
N TRP A 194 -16.92 -8.70 -10.04
CA TRP A 194 -15.80 -7.82 -9.75
C TRP A 194 -15.29 -7.16 -11.03
N HIS A 195 -14.98 -5.87 -10.95
CA HIS A 195 -14.70 -5.02 -12.10
C HIS A 195 -13.54 -5.54 -12.97
N TYR A 196 -12.49 -6.13 -12.38
CA TYR A 196 -11.33 -6.66 -13.12
C TYR A 196 -11.38 -8.17 -13.39
N ASN A 197 -12.52 -8.82 -13.13
CA ASN A 197 -12.65 -10.26 -13.28
C ASN A 197 -12.32 -10.72 -14.71
N ASN A 198 -12.79 -9.99 -15.72
CA ASN A 198 -12.53 -10.32 -17.12
C ASN A 198 -11.06 -10.10 -17.48
N VAL A 199 -10.54 -8.89 -17.25
CA VAL A 199 -9.14 -8.56 -17.57
C VAL A 199 -8.14 -9.52 -16.91
N VAL A 200 -8.36 -9.87 -15.64
CA VAL A 200 -7.46 -10.80 -14.91
C VAL A 200 -7.72 -12.24 -15.36
N TYR A 201 -8.94 -12.76 -15.19
CA TYR A 201 -9.17 -14.20 -15.35
C TYR A 201 -9.45 -14.64 -16.78
N LYS A 202 -10.15 -13.85 -17.59
CA LYS A 202 -10.45 -14.15 -19.00
C LYS A 202 -9.23 -13.86 -19.88
N THR A 203 -8.70 -12.65 -19.80
CA THR A 203 -7.61 -12.22 -20.69
C THR A 203 -6.26 -12.77 -20.25
N GLN A 204 -5.82 -12.47 -19.02
CA GLN A 204 -4.44 -12.81 -18.61
C GLN A 204 -4.26 -14.28 -18.23
N ILE A 205 -5.24 -14.88 -17.55
CA ILE A 205 -5.10 -16.28 -17.09
C ILE A 205 -5.57 -17.30 -18.14
N LYS A 206 -6.60 -17.01 -18.94
CA LYS A 206 -7.10 -17.94 -19.97
C LYS A 206 -6.66 -17.61 -21.40
N GLY A 207 -6.11 -16.41 -21.65
CA GLY A 207 -5.69 -16.00 -22.99
C GLY A 207 -6.85 -15.68 -23.94
N GLU A 208 -8.04 -15.40 -23.42
CA GLU A 208 -9.22 -15.07 -24.23
C GLU A 208 -9.27 -13.57 -24.56
N GLU A 209 -9.63 -13.22 -25.81
CA GLU A 209 -9.80 -11.81 -26.20
C GLU A 209 -11.11 -11.21 -25.67
N GLN A 210 -11.07 -9.92 -25.32
CA GLN A 210 -12.26 -9.14 -24.96
C GLN A 210 -12.91 -8.56 -26.21
N THR A 211 -14.24 -8.53 -26.24
CA THR A 211 -14.99 -7.88 -27.32
C THR A 211 -14.92 -6.35 -27.19
N LYS A 212 -15.15 -5.63 -28.29
CA LYS A 212 -15.23 -4.15 -28.26
C LYS A 212 -16.31 -3.64 -27.29
N GLU A 213 -17.42 -4.36 -27.19
CA GLU A 213 -18.51 -4.03 -26.28
C GLU A 213 -18.11 -4.22 -24.82
N GLU A 214 -17.40 -5.31 -24.49
CA GLU A 214 -16.86 -5.54 -23.14
C GLU A 214 -15.93 -4.41 -22.71
N ILE A 215 -15.05 -3.96 -23.62
CA ILE A 215 -14.10 -2.87 -23.36
C ILE A 215 -14.84 -1.54 -23.10
N GLU A 216 -15.83 -1.21 -23.93
CA GLU A 216 -16.59 0.04 -23.78
C GLU A 216 -17.45 0.04 -22.51
N GLN A 217 -18.05 -1.10 -22.15
CA GLN A 217 -18.78 -1.24 -20.89
C GLN A 217 -17.85 -1.10 -19.68
N GLU A 218 -16.64 -1.65 -19.73
CA GLU A 218 -15.63 -1.49 -18.67
C GLU A 218 -15.20 -0.03 -18.52
N LYS A 219 -15.00 0.69 -19.63
CA LYS A 219 -14.69 2.12 -19.65
C LYS A 219 -15.80 2.96 -19.00
N ASN A 220 -17.05 2.79 -19.45
CA ASN A 220 -18.20 3.50 -18.89
C ASN A 220 -18.39 3.23 -17.39
N ARG A 221 -18.20 1.98 -16.96
CA ARG A 221 -18.25 1.59 -15.54
C ARG A 221 -17.13 2.22 -14.71
N SER A 222 -15.97 2.49 -15.32
CA SER A 222 -14.84 3.15 -14.67
C SER A 222 -15.09 4.64 -14.52
N GLU A 223 -15.62 5.29 -15.56
CA GLU A 223 -16.00 6.71 -15.54
C GLU A 223 -17.12 6.98 -14.52
N GLU A 224 -18.17 6.13 -14.50
CA GLU A 224 -19.22 6.18 -13.48
C GLU A 224 -18.62 6.05 -12.07
N TYR A 225 -17.73 5.06 -11.87
CA TYR A 225 -17.10 4.83 -10.58
C TYR A 225 -16.30 6.04 -10.10
N LEU A 226 -15.46 6.60 -10.95
CA LEU A 226 -14.65 7.78 -10.62
C LEU A 226 -15.52 8.99 -10.30
N GLN A 227 -16.58 9.23 -11.09
CA GLN A 227 -17.50 10.33 -10.83
C GLN A 227 -18.20 10.16 -9.48
N VAL A 228 -18.67 8.95 -9.16
CA VAL A 228 -19.28 8.65 -7.85
C VAL A 228 -18.29 8.90 -6.71
N MET A 229 -17.04 8.48 -6.86
CA MET A 229 -15.99 8.71 -5.86
C MET A 229 -15.72 10.21 -5.65
N LEU A 230 -15.64 10.99 -6.73
CA LEU A 230 -15.49 12.45 -6.66
C LEU A 230 -16.67 13.14 -5.98
N ASP A 231 -17.89 12.63 -6.17
CA ASP A 231 -19.10 13.16 -5.55
C ASP A 231 -19.35 12.66 -4.11
N THR A 232 -18.51 11.77 -3.58
CA THR A 232 -18.69 11.11 -2.28
C THR A 232 -17.86 11.75 -1.16
N LYS A 233 -18.45 11.90 0.03
CA LYS A 233 -17.72 12.19 1.28
C LYS A 233 -17.09 10.94 1.89
N TYR A 234 -17.92 9.93 2.18
CA TYR A 234 -17.51 8.69 2.87
C TYR A 234 -17.70 7.44 2.00
N ALA A 235 -16.62 6.84 1.49
CA ALA A 235 -16.73 5.68 0.59
C ALA A 235 -16.70 4.34 1.36
N LEU A 236 -17.71 3.49 1.14
CA LEU A 236 -17.81 2.19 1.80
C LEU A 236 -16.82 1.18 1.20
N CYS A 237 -15.93 0.70 2.04
CA CYS A 237 -14.83 -0.21 1.71
C CYS A 237 -15.00 -1.56 2.42
N PRO A 238 -16.06 -2.34 2.13
CA PRO A 238 -16.23 -3.66 2.72
C PRO A 238 -15.20 -4.66 2.19
N SER A 239 -14.94 -5.67 3.01
CA SER A 239 -14.15 -6.84 2.62
C SER A 239 -14.70 -7.49 1.34
N GLY A 240 -13.84 -8.24 0.64
CA GLY A 240 -14.17 -8.99 -0.56
C GLY A 240 -13.82 -10.46 -0.38
N SER A 241 -13.13 -11.02 -1.37
CA SER A 241 -12.43 -12.31 -1.21
C SER A 241 -11.21 -12.24 -0.30
N GLY A 242 -10.77 -11.02 0.04
CA GLY A 242 -9.80 -10.74 1.09
C GLY A 242 -10.25 -9.55 1.95
N PRO A 243 -9.60 -9.32 3.09
CA PRO A 243 -9.97 -8.26 4.04
C PRO A 243 -9.65 -6.85 3.50
N ASN A 244 -8.58 -6.74 2.71
CA ASN A 244 -8.13 -5.50 2.09
C ASN A 244 -8.79 -5.30 0.71
N SER A 245 -9.52 -4.19 0.53
CA SER A 245 -10.15 -3.86 -0.76
C SER A 245 -9.33 -2.85 -1.54
N ILE A 246 -9.25 -2.99 -2.87
CA ILE A 246 -8.58 -2.00 -3.73
C ILE A 246 -9.20 -0.60 -3.56
N ARG A 247 -10.53 -0.54 -3.37
CA ARG A 247 -11.26 0.72 -3.13
C ARG A 247 -10.70 1.51 -1.95
N LEU A 248 -10.29 0.84 -0.88
CA LEU A 248 -9.67 1.52 0.27
C LEU A 248 -8.47 2.36 -0.17
N TRP A 249 -7.62 1.81 -1.04
CA TRP A 249 -6.42 2.50 -1.49
C TRP A 249 -6.73 3.56 -2.55
N GLU A 250 -7.75 3.33 -3.37
CA GLU A 250 -8.28 4.35 -4.29
C GLU A 250 -8.83 5.56 -3.50
N CYS A 251 -9.47 5.33 -2.35
CA CYS A 251 -9.88 6.39 -1.42
C CYS A 251 -8.68 7.18 -0.89
N VAL A 252 -7.65 6.49 -0.41
CA VAL A 252 -6.40 7.11 0.09
C VAL A 252 -5.76 7.97 -1.01
N GLU A 253 -5.68 7.46 -2.23
CA GLU A 253 -5.03 8.17 -3.34
C GLU A 253 -5.85 9.38 -3.81
N MET A 254 -7.18 9.29 -3.84
CA MET A 254 -8.08 10.37 -4.29
C MET A 254 -8.44 11.38 -3.18
N GLY A 255 -8.16 11.08 -1.91
CA GLY A 255 -8.60 11.92 -0.81
C GLY A 255 -10.11 11.82 -0.53
N VAL A 256 -10.67 10.62 -0.63
CA VAL A 256 -12.05 10.30 -0.21
C VAL A 256 -11.98 9.58 1.13
N VAL A 257 -12.77 9.97 2.13
CA VAL A 257 -12.67 9.37 3.47
C VAL A 257 -13.21 7.93 3.42
N PRO A 258 -12.40 6.91 3.75
CA PRO A 258 -12.86 5.53 3.70
C PRO A 258 -13.68 5.15 4.94
N VAL A 259 -14.72 4.35 4.74
CA VAL A 259 -15.43 3.59 5.78
C VAL A 259 -15.07 2.13 5.61
N ILE A 260 -14.22 1.61 6.49
CA ILE A 260 -13.68 0.26 6.43
C ILE A 260 -14.65 -0.69 7.14
N LEU A 261 -15.11 -1.72 6.41
CA LEU A 261 -15.91 -2.82 6.95
C LEU A 261 -15.15 -4.13 6.71
N ALA A 262 -14.18 -4.40 7.57
CA ALA A 262 -13.29 -5.55 7.48
C ALA A 262 -12.70 -5.84 8.87
N ASP A 263 -13.42 -6.61 9.68
CA ASP A 263 -13.17 -6.74 11.12
C ASP A 263 -11.83 -7.40 11.43
N ASP A 264 -11.40 -8.34 10.58
CA ASP A 264 -10.12 -9.05 10.72
C ASP A 264 -8.98 -8.41 9.91
N TYR A 265 -9.19 -7.24 9.28
CA TYR A 265 -8.14 -6.61 8.46
C TYR A 265 -7.02 -6.02 9.32
N LYS A 266 -5.77 -6.40 9.01
CA LYS A 266 -4.59 -5.74 9.56
C LYS A 266 -4.09 -4.65 8.61
N VAL A 267 -4.36 -3.40 8.96
CA VAL A 267 -3.80 -2.22 8.27
C VAL A 267 -2.27 -2.13 8.41
N PRO A 268 -1.54 -1.59 7.41
CA PRO A 268 -0.11 -1.29 7.54
C PRO A 268 0.14 -0.07 8.43
N GLY A 269 1.31 -0.05 9.08
CA GLY A 269 1.70 1.02 9.99
C GLY A 269 0.86 1.15 11.27
N ASP A 270 0.68 2.40 11.71
CA ASP A 270 0.04 2.72 12.99
C ASP A 270 -1.49 2.81 12.85
N ILE A 271 -2.19 1.97 13.61
CA ILE A 271 -3.66 1.95 13.70
C ILE A 271 -4.25 3.28 14.19
N SER A 272 -3.53 4.07 14.97
CA SER A 272 -4.01 5.37 15.47
C SER A 272 -4.24 6.34 14.30
N LEU A 273 -3.30 6.39 13.35
CA LEU A 273 -3.41 7.21 12.14
C LEU A 273 -4.59 6.76 11.28
N TRP A 274 -4.81 5.45 11.16
CA TRP A 274 -5.97 4.91 10.44
C TRP A 274 -7.29 5.30 11.10
N LYS A 275 -7.39 5.24 12.42
CA LYS A 275 -8.61 5.69 13.15
C LYS A 275 -8.87 7.18 12.98
N SER A 276 -7.83 7.99 12.83
CA SER A 276 -7.97 9.41 12.49
C SER A 276 -8.43 9.61 11.05
N ALA A 277 -7.92 8.84 10.09
CA ALA A 277 -8.20 9.01 8.66
C ALA A 277 -9.48 8.35 8.14
N ALA A 278 -10.00 7.35 8.84
CA ALA A 278 -11.10 6.49 8.37
C ALA A 278 -12.21 6.34 9.42
N PHE A 279 -13.32 5.74 9.02
CA PHE A 279 -14.27 5.12 9.95
C PHE A 279 -14.09 3.59 9.92
N PHE A 280 -14.21 2.94 11.07
CA PHE A 280 -14.24 1.47 11.18
C PHE A 280 -15.64 1.07 11.65
N ILE A 281 -16.35 0.29 10.84
CA ILE A 281 -17.73 -0.15 11.11
C ILE A 281 -17.76 -1.67 10.98
N GLY A 282 -18.49 -2.34 11.89
CA GLY A 282 -18.61 -3.78 11.91
C GLY A 282 -19.21 -4.34 10.61
N GLU A 283 -18.85 -5.57 10.26
CA GLU A 283 -19.37 -6.25 9.06
C GLU A 283 -20.76 -6.88 9.28
N ASP A 284 -21.27 -6.85 10.51
CA ASP A 284 -22.58 -7.37 10.85
C ASP A 284 -23.73 -6.46 10.38
N LYS A 285 -24.91 -7.06 10.24
CA LYS A 285 -26.09 -6.37 9.72
C LYS A 285 -26.50 -5.15 10.55
N ALA A 286 -26.46 -5.25 11.88
CA ALA A 286 -26.91 -4.16 12.74
C ALA A 286 -25.97 -2.94 12.62
N SER A 287 -24.66 -3.17 12.57
CA SER A 287 -23.66 -2.13 12.32
C SER A 287 -23.85 -1.45 10.96
N ILE A 288 -24.10 -2.23 9.90
CA ILE A 288 -24.29 -1.70 8.54
C ILE A 288 -25.60 -0.90 8.42
N GLU A 289 -26.70 -1.36 9.00
CA GLU A 289 -27.99 -0.65 8.96
C GLU A 289 -27.93 0.71 9.68
N GLN A 290 -27.10 0.85 10.71
CA GLN A 290 -26.90 2.10 11.45
C GLN A 290 -25.91 3.08 10.78
N LEU A 291 -25.25 2.64 9.71
CA LEU A 291 -24.18 3.39 9.05
C LEU A 291 -24.64 4.76 8.52
N PRO A 292 -25.80 4.90 7.83
CA PRO A 292 -26.28 6.20 7.37
C PRO A 292 -26.47 7.23 8.50
N GLU A 293 -27.07 6.80 9.61
CA GLU A 293 -27.31 7.68 10.76
C GLU A 293 -26.00 8.03 11.48
N THR A 294 -25.10 7.06 11.63
CA THR A 294 -23.78 7.26 12.25
C THR A 294 -22.94 8.28 11.49
N LEU A 295 -22.91 8.16 10.16
CA LEU A 295 -22.20 9.12 9.31
C LEU A 295 -22.87 10.49 9.31
N ALA A 296 -24.20 10.56 9.23
CA ALA A 296 -24.92 11.83 9.23
C ALA A 296 -24.70 12.62 10.54
N LYS A 297 -24.68 11.93 11.68
CA LYS A 297 -24.37 12.56 12.99
C LYS A 297 -22.94 13.06 13.07
N SER A 298 -22.02 12.44 12.33
CA SER A 298 -20.60 12.78 12.31
C SER A 298 -20.24 13.76 11.19
N ASP A 299 -21.17 14.10 10.28
CA ASP A 299 -20.89 14.93 9.11
C ASP A 299 -20.81 16.41 9.49
N SER A 300 -19.66 16.81 10.04
CA SER A 300 -19.26 18.21 10.17
C SER A 300 -18.09 18.50 9.24
N LYS A 301 -17.99 19.76 8.81
CA LYS A 301 -16.87 20.21 7.97
C LYS A 301 -15.53 20.02 8.67
N ASP A 302 -15.44 20.38 9.95
CA ASP A 302 -14.22 20.25 10.76
C ASP A 302 -13.75 18.78 10.85
N LEU A 303 -14.66 17.86 11.20
CA LEU A 303 -14.29 16.44 11.28
C LEU A 303 -13.87 15.90 9.92
N TYR A 304 -14.58 16.29 8.85
CA TYR A 304 -14.23 15.88 7.51
C TYR A 304 -12.83 16.36 7.11
N GLU A 305 -12.50 17.62 7.39
CA GLU A 305 -11.18 18.20 7.14
C GLU A 305 -10.08 17.51 7.96
N ASP A 306 -10.33 17.20 9.24
CA ASP A 306 -9.41 16.43 10.09
C ASP A 306 -9.13 15.03 9.51
N LYS A 307 -10.19 14.34 9.07
CA LYS A 307 -10.05 13.03 8.41
C LYS A 307 -9.25 13.14 7.13
N LEU A 308 -9.48 14.17 6.31
CA LEU A 308 -8.69 14.41 5.10
C LEU A 308 -7.22 14.72 5.41
N ASN A 309 -6.92 15.46 6.47
CA ASN A 309 -5.54 15.73 6.91
C ASN A 309 -4.81 14.43 7.29
N ALA A 310 -5.46 13.58 8.09
CA ALA A 310 -4.90 12.26 8.42
C ALA A 310 -4.78 11.36 7.18
N LEU A 311 -5.74 11.41 6.25
CA LEU A 311 -5.71 10.64 5.01
C LEU A 311 -4.56 11.09 4.09
N ARG A 312 -4.21 12.38 4.06
CA ARG A 312 -3.03 12.88 3.34
C ARG A 312 -1.73 12.30 3.89
N LEU A 313 -1.63 12.09 5.21
CA LEU A 313 -0.49 11.38 5.82
C LEU A 313 -0.47 9.90 5.43
N LEU A 314 -1.62 9.24 5.35
CA LEU A 314 -1.68 7.87 4.80
C LEU A 314 -1.26 7.83 3.33
N LYS A 315 -1.73 8.77 2.50
CA LYS A 315 -1.31 8.90 1.09
C LYS A 315 0.19 9.16 0.97
N PHE A 316 0.74 10.00 1.85
CA PHE A 316 2.17 10.25 1.93
C PHE A 316 2.96 8.96 2.16
N LYS A 317 2.49 8.09 3.07
CA LYS A 317 3.18 6.83 3.41
C LYS A 317 2.93 5.72 2.38
N TYR A 318 1.71 5.59 1.88
CA TYR A 318 1.25 4.40 1.17
C TYR A 318 0.65 4.68 -0.22
N GLY A 319 0.56 5.95 -0.62
CA GLY A 319 0.14 6.32 -1.97
C GLY A 319 1.15 5.92 -3.03
N ARG A 320 0.77 6.07 -4.31
CA ARG A 320 1.53 5.56 -5.46
C ARG A 320 3.00 6.04 -5.49
N SER A 321 3.30 7.23 -4.98
CA SER A 321 4.67 7.78 -5.02
C SER A 321 5.63 7.17 -3.99
N SER A 322 5.15 6.84 -2.79
CA SER A 322 5.97 6.31 -1.70
C SER A 322 5.84 4.80 -1.60
N PHE A 323 4.61 4.29 -1.43
CA PHE A 323 4.14 2.89 -1.47
C PHE A 323 4.82 1.84 -0.57
N ILE A 324 6.13 1.93 -0.39
CA ILE A 324 6.99 0.93 0.27
C ILE A 324 7.56 1.43 1.60
N THR A 325 6.91 2.42 2.24
CA THR A 325 7.44 3.07 3.46
C THR A 325 7.80 2.06 4.54
N ASP A 326 6.96 1.05 4.76
CA ASP A 326 7.20 0.03 5.78
C ASP A 326 8.36 -0.92 5.40
N ILE A 327 8.62 -1.14 4.11
CA ILE A 327 9.81 -1.88 3.64
C ILE A 327 11.07 -1.07 3.95
N ILE A 328 11.05 0.24 3.69
CA ILE A 328 12.19 1.13 3.99
C ILE A 328 12.46 1.13 5.50
N SER A 329 11.44 1.31 6.33
CA SER A 329 11.57 1.25 7.79
C SER A 329 12.17 -0.08 8.25
N PHE A 330 11.62 -1.20 7.78
CA PHE A 330 12.13 -2.54 8.11
C PHE A 330 13.60 -2.70 7.74
N VAL A 331 14.02 -2.29 6.54
CA VAL A 331 15.42 -2.39 6.10
C VAL A 331 16.36 -1.50 6.93
N LEU A 332 15.89 -0.32 7.36
CA LEU A 332 16.66 0.60 8.19
C LEU A 332 16.81 0.12 9.64
N GLU A 333 15.83 -0.64 10.15
CA GLU A 333 15.84 -1.19 11.52
C GLU A 333 16.77 -2.39 11.69
N ILE A 334 17.16 -3.07 10.59
CA ILE A 334 18.20 -4.10 10.64
C ILE A 334 19.48 -3.46 11.22
N PRO A 335 20.21 -4.08 12.17
CA PRO A 335 21.43 -3.52 12.77
C PRO A 335 22.62 -3.49 11.80
N ALA A 336 23.36 -2.37 11.77
CA ALA A 336 24.46 -2.21 10.82
C ALA A 336 25.72 -2.82 11.42
N PRO A 337 26.55 -3.52 10.64
CA PRO A 337 27.93 -3.71 11.06
C PRO A 337 28.48 -2.32 11.42
N LEU A 338 29.03 -2.18 12.63
CA LEU A 338 29.69 -0.96 13.11
C LEU A 338 30.75 -0.53 12.08
N GLY A 339 30.38 0.30 11.11
CA GLY A 339 31.22 0.62 9.96
C GLY A 339 30.49 1.37 8.85
N ASP A 340 29.22 1.03 8.60
CA ASP A 340 28.38 1.72 7.61
C ASP A 340 27.26 2.49 8.33
N SER A 341 27.53 3.75 8.70
CA SER A 341 26.46 4.57 9.26
C SER A 341 25.41 4.82 8.17
N ALA A 342 24.15 4.45 8.42
CA ALA A 342 22.99 4.73 7.57
C ALA A 342 22.89 6.22 7.14
N TYR A 343 23.53 7.09 7.92
CA TYR A 343 23.74 8.51 7.65
C TYR A 343 24.51 8.82 6.37
N ALA A 344 25.61 8.11 6.09
CA ALA A 344 26.45 8.41 4.92
C ALA A 344 25.70 8.12 3.60
N LEU A 345 24.81 7.12 3.62
CA LEU A 345 24.04 6.70 2.45
C LEU A 345 22.87 7.64 2.15
N LEU A 346 22.15 8.10 3.19
CA LEU A 346 21.09 9.09 3.06
C LEU A 346 21.65 10.45 2.61
N ALA A 347 22.76 10.90 3.18
CA ALA A 347 23.44 12.13 2.77
C ALA A 347 23.94 12.10 1.31
N SER A 348 24.37 10.94 0.79
CA SER A 348 24.82 10.81 -0.61
C SER A 348 23.70 10.82 -1.66
N LYS A 349 22.43 10.55 -1.28
CA LYS A 349 21.28 10.54 -2.21
C LYS A 349 20.57 11.90 -2.30
N VAL A 350 20.98 12.84 -1.44
CA VAL A 350 20.44 14.19 -1.31
C VAL A 350 21.04 15.15 -2.35
N THR A 351 22.23 14.84 -2.90
CA THR A 351 22.84 15.63 -3.97
C THR A 351 22.05 15.45 -5.27
N GLY A 352 21.30 16.47 -5.68
CA GLY A 352 20.62 16.54 -6.99
C GLY A 352 19.09 16.32 -6.98
N ARG A 353 18.43 16.28 -5.82
CA ARG A 353 16.95 16.31 -5.73
C ARG A 353 16.43 17.72 -5.50
N SER A 354 15.15 17.95 -5.81
CA SER A 354 14.52 19.26 -5.58
C SER A 354 14.45 19.57 -4.08
N ALA A 355 14.46 20.85 -3.71
CA ALA A 355 14.38 21.29 -2.32
C ALA A 355 13.15 20.71 -1.57
N ALA A 356 12.05 20.49 -2.30
CA ALA A 356 10.84 19.86 -1.77
C ALA A 356 11.05 18.38 -1.39
N ASP A 357 11.82 17.62 -2.16
CA ASP A 357 12.13 16.21 -1.88
C ASP A 357 13.05 16.06 -0.65
N LEU A 358 13.98 17.00 -0.47
CA LEU A 358 14.81 17.09 0.74
C LEU A 358 13.95 17.38 1.98
N HIS A 359 13.10 18.40 1.89
CA HIS A 359 12.21 18.82 2.96
C HIS A 359 11.31 17.66 3.44
N PHE A 360 10.80 16.88 2.49
CA PHE A 360 9.93 15.73 2.71
C PHE A 360 10.63 14.55 3.39
N MET A 361 11.87 14.25 3.00
CA MET A 361 12.69 13.19 3.64
C MET A 361 13.09 13.57 5.06
N LEU A 362 13.49 14.83 5.27
CA LEU A 362 13.85 15.36 6.59
C LEU A 362 12.66 15.34 7.55
N ILE A 363 11.48 15.76 7.11
CA ILE A 363 10.25 15.67 7.93
C ILE A 363 9.91 14.22 8.26
N SER A 364 10.08 13.28 7.32
CA SER A 364 9.83 11.86 7.56
C SER A 364 10.79 11.27 8.60
N LEU A 365 12.07 11.61 8.49
CA LEU A 365 13.10 11.14 9.42
C LEU A 365 12.87 11.72 10.81
N VAL A 366 12.59 13.02 10.90
CA VAL A 366 12.30 13.71 12.16
C VAL A 366 11.01 13.16 12.76
N SER A 367 9.93 13.01 11.99
CA SER A 367 8.67 12.41 12.47
C SER A 367 8.84 10.97 12.93
N TYR A 368 9.72 10.19 12.29
CA TYR A 368 10.07 8.84 12.72
C TYR A 368 10.74 8.85 14.11
N TYR A 369 11.71 9.73 14.36
CA TYR A 369 12.35 9.84 15.68
C TYR A 369 11.41 10.42 16.75
N PHE A 370 10.54 11.36 16.39
CA PHE A 370 9.55 11.95 17.30
C PHE A 370 8.47 10.93 17.73
N ASN A 371 8.00 10.07 16.82
CA ASN A 371 6.94 9.10 17.13
C ASN A 371 7.43 7.84 17.86
N HIS A 372 8.74 7.59 17.93
CA HIS A 372 9.31 6.40 18.58
C HIS A 372 9.99 6.68 19.92
N SER A 373 9.60 7.76 20.62
CA SER A 373 10.04 8.08 21.99
C SER A 373 11.57 8.20 22.16
N GLN A 374 12.31 8.51 21.10
CA GLN A 374 13.74 8.82 21.22
C GLN A 374 13.89 10.29 21.67
N PRO A 375 14.92 10.63 22.49
CA PRO A 375 15.15 11.99 22.92
C PRO A 375 15.29 12.94 21.72
N ILE A 376 14.61 14.09 21.78
CA ILE A 376 14.66 15.16 20.75
C ILE A 376 16.11 15.50 20.35
N GLU A 377 17.05 15.44 21.29
CA GLU A 377 18.48 15.64 21.09
C GLU A 377 19.11 14.69 20.05
N GLN A 378 18.62 13.46 19.93
CA GLN A 378 19.12 12.52 18.91
C GLN A 378 18.66 12.91 17.50
N GLY A 379 17.41 13.38 17.37
CA GLY A 379 16.85 13.90 16.12
C GLY A 379 17.51 15.22 15.69
N LEU A 380 17.75 16.13 16.64
CA LEU A 380 18.46 17.39 16.38
C LEU A 380 19.94 17.15 16.04
N GLY A 381 20.59 16.17 16.69
CA GLY A 381 21.96 15.76 16.36
C GLY A 381 22.10 15.21 14.94
N VAL A 382 21.01 14.71 14.32
CA VAL A 382 20.99 14.37 12.89
C VAL A 382 21.21 15.62 12.05
N LEU A 383 20.44 16.66 12.32
CA LEU A 383 20.40 17.90 11.54
C LEU A 383 21.72 18.66 11.63
N THR A 384 22.30 18.75 12.83
CA THR A 384 23.61 19.40 13.04
C THR A 384 24.74 18.64 12.32
N ARG A 385 24.70 17.30 12.32
CA ARG A 385 25.67 16.46 11.57
C ARG A 385 25.49 16.54 10.05
N MET A 386 24.32 16.96 9.58
CA MET A 386 24.03 17.24 8.17
C MET A 386 24.41 18.67 7.74
N GLY A 387 25.02 19.47 8.62
CA GLY A 387 25.50 20.82 8.29
C GLY A 387 24.47 21.93 8.46
N PHE A 388 23.28 21.63 9.00
CA PHE A 388 22.30 22.66 9.34
C PHE A 388 22.69 23.32 10.66
N SER A 389 22.93 24.63 10.63
CA SER A 389 23.00 25.45 11.84
C SER A 389 21.58 25.68 12.34
N LEU A 390 21.23 25.11 13.50
CA LEU A 390 19.93 25.33 14.12
C LEU A 390 20.02 26.51 15.10
N PRO A 391 19.01 27.40 15.16
CA PRO A 391 18.96 28.44 16.18
C PRO A 391 18.80 27.84 17.58
N ASP A 392 19.34 28.53 18.58
CA ASP A 392 19.03 28.22 19.97
C ASP A 392 17.51 28.33 20.19
N GLY A 393 16.87 27.25 20.66
CA GLY A 393 15.44 27.26 21.00
C GLY A 393 14.53 26.30 20.24
N VAL A 394 15.03 25.50 19.28
CA VAL A 394 14.20 24.54 18.54
C VAL A 394 13.98 23.26 19.35
N TYR A 395 12.86 23.17 20.07
CA TYR A 395 12.54 22.02 20.94
C TYR A 395 11.29 21.24 20.50
N ASP A 396 10.63 21.63 19.41
CA ASP A 396 9.41 20.99 18.93
C ASP A 396 9.30 20.97 17.39
N LEU A 397 8.45 20.08 16.89
CA LEU A 397 8.25 19.79 15.46
C LEU A 397 7.68 21.01 14.71
N GLU A 398 6.85 21.80 15.36
CA GLU A 398 6.18 22.96 14.77
C GLU A 398 7.19 24.09 14.52
N THR A 399 8.03 24.38 15.51
CA THR A 399 9.11 25.38 15.44
C THR A 399 10.15 24.98 14.40
N LEU A 400 10.54 23.71 14.34
CA LEU A 400 11.45 23.20 13.32
C LEU A 400 10.87 23.31 11.91
N THR A 401 9.59 22.95 11.73
CA THR A 401 8.89 23.05 10.45
C THR A 401 8.82 24.50 9.97
N ASN A 402 8.52 25.43 10.88
CA ASN A 402 8.47 26.86 10.57
C ASN A 402 9.85 27.43 10.25
N TYR A 403 10.90 27.01 10.96
CA TYR A 403 12.29 27.39 10.67
C TYR A 403 12.74 26.92 9.27
N LEU A 404 12.47 25.67 8.92
CA LEU A 404 12.83 25.12 7.61
C LEU A 404 12.08 25.83 6.46
N LYS A 405 10.80 26.17 6.65
CA LYS A 405 10.03 27.00 5.70
C LYS A 405 10.61 28.41 5.53
N SER A 406 11.14 28.98 6.62
CA SER A 406 11.71 30.35 6.58
C SER A 406 13.07 30.43 5.87
N ASN A 407 13.78 29.31 5.74
CA ASN A 407 15.12 29.21 5.13
C ASN A 407 15.10 28.70 3.67
N GLU A 408 13.94 28.71 3.00
CA GLU A 408 13.78 28.24 1.62
C GLU A 408 14.54 29.04 0.54
N ASN A 409 15.38 30.02 0.88
CA ASN A 409 16.31 30.64 -0.07
C ASN A 409 17.53 31.28 0.61
N SER A 410 18.68 30.60 0.58
CA SER A 410 19.97 31.12 0.07
C SER A 410 21.11 30.12 0.33
N GLU A 411 21.96 29.88 -0.67
CA GLU A 411 23.32 29.30 -0.58
C GLU A 411 23.57 27.79 -0.75
N VAL A 412 22.60 26.94 -1.11
CA VAL A 412 22.89 25.54 -1.52
C VAL A 412 22.61 25.30 -3.00
N LEU A 413 23.18 26.18 -3.83
CA LEU A 413 23.36 26.00 -5.27
C LEU A 413 24.80 26.36 -5.64
N SER A 414 25.70 25.39 -5.46
CA SER A 414 26.95 25.27 -6.22
C SER A 414 27.30 23.80 -6.41
#